data_AF-A0AA43FYP4-F1
#
_entry.id   AF-A0AA43FYP4-F1
#
_cell.length_a   1.000
_cell.length_b   1.000
_cell.length_c   1.000
_cell.angle_alpha   90.00
_cell.angle_beta   90.00
_cell.angle_gamma   90.00
#
_symmetry.space_group_name_H-M   'P 1'
#
loop_
_entity.id
_entity.type
_entity.pdbx_description
1 polymer ?
#
loop_
_entity_poly.entity_id
_entity_poly.type
_entity_poly.pdbx_seq_one_letter_code
_entity_poly.pdbx_strand_id
1 'polypeptide(L)'
;DSVYKVKLVNLYLDLKDIKSAELYRSTYSESDLDDPEFILTNARIYYQKKNFEYALEELKNYRDEGGAEYEYQLLTGKILAQQKRFTEAIEHFEESRKQGASDREAGNNIAVVKIMQSDYLGATDILYDLYLLNPNDQRVSSNLILSSVKSQRPDIALEVLKHSNSDEQAHKQLSALMRSISKSKGKKAVTQSTIEMEQQLIGSQVNSGGFVAPTSRVSKLDTTAEFQASRHSVDGSVLDPRKLKPGAKPIYRVQVLATYTAIPSDFLNYLKANYGSVYSYTHGLWKRYCIGDFNDLDEAKAFLNSIDIKGAFVVDYTKKRYVRL
;
A
#
# COMPACT_ATOMS: atom_id res chain seq x y z
N ASP A 1 13.02 35.31 -6.85
CA ASP A 1 12.11 34.15 -6.80
C ASP A 1 12.66 33.20 -5.75
N SER A 2 12.12 33.22 -4.54
CA SER A 2 12.66 32.43 -3.40
C SER A 2 12.23 30.96 -3.45
N VAL A 3 11.28 30.59 -4.32
CA VAL A 3 10.66 29.26 -4.41
C VAL A 3 11.67 28.16 -4.77
N TYR A 4 12.74 28.48 -5.50
CA TYR A 4 13.78 27.48 -5.81
C TYR A 4 14.52 27.00 -4.55
N LYS A 5 14.63 27.84 -3.50
CA LYS A 5 15.33 27.50 -2.25
C LYS A 5 14.60 26.37 -1.53
N VAL A 6 13.27 26.49 -1.38
CA VAL A 6 12.39 25.45 -0.82
C VAL A 6 12.55 24.13 -1.59
N LYS A 7 12.48 24.19 -2.92
CA LYS A 7 12.62 23.00 -3.78
C LYS A 7 13.96 22.31 -3.57
N LEU A 8 15.04 23.08 -3.46
CA LEU A 8 16.38 22.55 -3.28
C LEU A 8 16.56 21.91 -1.90
N VAL A 9 16.08 22.57 -0.84
CA VAL A 9 16.10 22.00 0.52
C VAL A 9 15.30 20.71 0.56
N ASN A 10 14.09 20.68 -0.01
CA ASN A 10 13.26 19.49 -0.07
C ASN A 10 13.92 18.33 -0.82
N LEU A 11 14.60 18.62 -1.95
CA LEU A 11 15.37 17.61 -2.69
C LEU A 11 16.45 16.97 -1.82
N TYR A 12 17.25 17.78 -1.11
CA TYR A 12 18.28 17.26 -0.21
C TYR A 12 17.69 16.45 0.95
N LEU A 13 16.54 16.88 1.50
CA LEU A 13 15.83 16.13 2.54
C LEU A 13 15.31 14.78 2.06
N ASP A 14 14.86 14.69 0.81
CA ASP A 14 14.43 13.45 0.17
C ASP A 14 15.61 12.50 -0.07
N LEU A 15 16.77 13.06 -0.42
CA LEU A 15 18.06 12.33 -0.53
C LEU A 15 18.70 12.00 0.82
N LYS A 16 18.09 12.40 1.95
CA LYS A 16 18.61 12.24 3.31
C LYS A 16 19.93 12.98 3.58
N ASP A 17 20.27 13.96 2.75
CA ASP A 17 21.42 14.83 2.95
C ASP A 17 21.05 16.05 3.80
N ILE A 18 21.02 15.84 5.12
CA ILE A 18 20.62 16.87 6.09
C ILE A 18 21.62 18.04 6.07
N LYS A 19 22.91 17.78 5.86
CA LYS A 19 23.95 18.83 5.87
C LYS A 19 23.74 19.81 4.72
N SER A 20 23.49 19.29 3.52
CA SER A 20 23.19 20.13 2.36
C SER A 20 21.87 20.87 2.56
N ALA A 21 20.83 20.21 3.10
CA ALA A 21 19.56 20.87 3.40
C ALA A 21 19.74 22.05 4.38
N GLU A 22 20.52 21.90 5.45
CA GLU A 22 20.83 22.98 6.40
C GLU A 22 21.66 24.11 5.78
N LEU A 23 22.63 23.78 4.93
CA LEU A 23 23.43 24.77 4.20
C LEU A 23 22.54 25.67 3.34
N TYR A 24 21.62 25.09 2.55
CA TYR A 24 20.72 25.88 1.72
C TYR A 24 19.63 26.59 2.52
N ARG A 25 19.18 26.01 3.64
CA ARG A 25 18.29 26.70 4.60
C ARG A 25 18.93 27.98 5.16
N SER A 26 20.25 28.05 5.32
CA SER A 26 20.93 29.27 5.77
C SER A 26 20.79 30.47 4.82
N THR A 27 20.32 30.24 3.58
CA THR A 27 20.07 31.27 2.57
C THR A 27 18.66 31.86 2.62
N TYR A 28 17.81 31.40 3.54
CA TYR A 28 16.49 31.97 3.77
C TYR A 28 16.63 33.37 4.36
N SER A 29 15.84 34.31 3.86
CA SER A 29 15.73 35.66 4.44
C SER A 29 14.71 35.66 5.57
N GLU A 30 14.72 36.67 6.44
CA GLU A 30 13.73 36.79 7.52
C GLU A 30 12.30 36.80 6.97
N SER A 31 12.04 37.51 5.86
CA SER A 31 10.74 37.51 5.20
C SER A 31 10.36 36.17 4.56
N ASP A 32 11.34 35.32 4.19
CA ASP A 32 11.03 33.98 3.69
C ASP A 32 10.47 33.09 4.82
N LEU A 33 10.77 33.39 6.10
CA LEU A 33 10.37 32.57 7.24
C LEU A 33 8.89 32.73 7.65
N ASP A 34 8.20 33.71 7.09
CA ASP A 34 6.76 33.92 7.28
C ASP A 34 5.92 33.08 6.28
N ASP A 35 6.56 32.53 5.23
CA ASP A 35 5.87 31.73 4.21
C ASP A 35 5.76 30.25 4.65
N PRO A 36 4.55 29.66 4.65
CA PRO A 36 4.33 28.26 5.05
C PRO A 36 5.26 27.25 4.36
N GLU A 37 5.61 27.43 3.09
CA GLU A 37 6.49 26.49 2.39
C GLU A 37 7.88 26.41 3.03
N PHE A 38 8.40 27.54 3.51
CA PHE A 38 9.70 27.62 4.18
C PHE A 38 9.62 27.06 5.59
N ILE A 39 8.56 27.38 6.34
CA ILE A 39 8.32 26.84 7.68
C ILE A 39 8.22 25.30 7.61
N LEU A 40 7.50 24.76 6.63
CA LEU A 40 7.41 23.31 6.43
C LEU A 40 8.78 22.68 6.17
N THR A 41 9.67 23.34 5.42
CA THR A 41 11.03 22.83 5.22
C THR A 41 11.84 22.79 6.52
N ASN A 42 11.69 23.79 7.41
CA ASN A 42 12.31 23.78 8.74
C ASN A 42 11.79 22.62 9.58
N ALA A 43 10.46 22.41 9.61
CA ALA A 43 9.85 21.29 10.30
C ALA A 43 10.39 19.93 9.80
N ARG A 44 10.55 19.78 8.47
CA ARG A 44 11.13 18.58 7.87
C ARG A 44 12.61 18.39 8.22
N ILE A 45 13.40 19.46 8.31
CA ILE A 45 14.80 19.40 8.78
C ILE A 45 14.85 18.89 10.22
N TYR A 46 14.07 19.49 11.13
CA TYR A 46 14.01 19.06 12.53
C TYR A 46 13.54 17.60 12.67
N TYR A 47 12.55 17.20 11.89
CA TYR A 47 12.09 15.81 11.83
C TYR A 47 13.23 14.85 11.44
N GLN A 48 14.01 15.16 10.40
CA GLN A 48 15.12 14.31 9.96
C GLN A 48 16.26 14.27 10.99
N LYS A 49 16.47 15.36 11.73
CA LYS A 49 17.39 15.42 12.89
C LYS A 49 16.85 14.69 14.13
N LYS A 50 15.64 14.12 14.06
CA LYS A 50 14.92 13.49 15.18
C LYS A 50 14.64 14.46 16.32
N ASN A 51 14.68 15.77 16.04
CA ASN A 51 14.32 16.79 16.99
C ASN A 51 12.82 17.04 16.90
N PHE A 52 12.04 16.08 17.43
CA PHE A 52 10.60 16.04 17.25
C PHE A 52 9.86 17.20 17.92
N GLU A 53 10.40 17.74 19.00
CA GLU A 53 9.81 18.88 19.71
C GLU A 53 9.80 20.13 18.83
N TYR A 54 10.96 20.52 18.30
CA TYR A 54 11.08 21.64 17.38
C TYR A 54 10.36 21.38 16.05
N ALA A 55 10.32 20.13 15.56
CA ALA A 55 9.54 19.80 14.37
C ALA A 55 8.04 20.04 14.57
N LEU A 56 7.51 19.74 15.75
CA LEU A 56 6.10 20.00 16.08
C LEU A 56 5.82 21.48 16.33
N GLU A 57 6.78 22.22 16.87
CA GLU A 57 6.68 23.69 17.02
C GLU A 57 6.59 24.38 15.66
N GLU A 58 7.52 24.07 14.74
CA GLU A 58 7.48 24.59 13.36
C GLU A 58 6.19 24.18 12.64
N LEU A 59 5.67 22.96 12.88
CA LEU A 59 4.40 22.54 12.31
C LEU A 59 3.19 23.32 12.83
N LYS A 60 3.21 23.77 14.09
CA LYS A 60 2.18 24.67 14.61
C LYS A 60 2.24 26.02 13.89
N ASN A 61 3.44 26.59 13.80
CA ASN A 61 3.66 27.84 13.07
C ASN A 61 3.23 27.72 11.60
N TYR A 62 3.58 26.61 10.93
CA TYR A 62 3.15 26.32 9.56
C TYR A 62 1.63 26.39 9.39
N ARG A 63 0.90 25.82 10.36
CA ARG A 63 -0.55 25.80 10.35
C ARG A 63 -1.13 27.19 10.63
N ASP A 64 -0.53 27.93 11.57
CA ASP A 64 -0.95 29.27 11.96
C ASP A 64 -0.79 30.27 10.80
N GLU A 65 0.27 30.11 9.99
CA GLU A 65 0.52 30.90 8.77
C GLU A 65 -0.30 30.43 7.54
N GLY A 66 -1.27 29.52 7.73
CA GLY A 66 -2.18 29.11 6.67
C GLY A 66 -1.67 27.99 5.76
N GLY A 67 -0.71 27.19 6.24
CA GLY A 67 -0.26 25.97 5.58
C GLY A 67 -1.39 24.96 5.33
N ALA A 68 -1.18 24.09 4.35
CA ALA A 68 -2.14 23.05 3.99
C ALA A 68 -2.31 22.02 5.12
N GLU A 69 -3.54 21.88 5.61
CA GLU A 69 -3.86 21.01 6.74
C GLU A 69 -3.42 19.55 6.51
N TYR A 70 -3.54 19.03 5.28
CA TYR A 70 -3.12 17.66 5.00
C TYR A 70 -1.60 17.45 5.17
N GLU A 71 -0.76 18.43 4.87
CA GLU A 71 0.71 18.33 5.05
C GLU A 71 1.09 18.37 6.53
N TYR A 72 0.42 19.23 7.30
CA TYR A 72 0.52 19.27 8.75
C TYR A 72 0.21 17.90 9.37
N GLN A 73 -0.92 17.31 8.98
CA GLN A 73 -1.37 16.00 9.46
C GLN A 73 -0.38 14.88 9.05
N LEU A 74 0.11 14.90 7.81
CA LEU A 74 1.10 13.92 7.32
C LEU A 74 2.43 13.98 8.09
N LEU A 75 3.00 15.15 8.31
CA LEU A 75 4.29 15.25 9.01
C LEU A 75 4.14 14.97 10.50
N THR A 76 3.04 15.40 11.12
CA THR A 76 2.69 15.06 12.51
C THR A 76 2.57 13.54 12.67
N GLY A 77 1.85 12.86 11.78
CA GLY A 77 1.74 11.40 11.78
C GLY A 77 3.10 10.70 11.66
N LYS A 78 4.01 11.21 10.81
CA LYS A 78 5.38 10.68 10.68
C LYS A 78 6.19 10.85 11.97
N ILE A 79 6.09 12.00 12.63
CA ILE A 79 6.74 12.27 13.92
C ILE A 79 6.23 11.29 14.99
N LEU A 80 4.92 11.14 15.11
CA LEU A 80 4.30 10.24 16.09
C LEU A 80 4.67 8.78 15.86
N ALA A 81 4.74 8.35 14.59
CA ALA A 81 5.20 7.02 14.22
C ALA A 81 6.63 6.75 14.72
N GLN A 82 7.55 7.72 14.53
CA GLN A 82 8.93 7.62 15.02
C GLN A 82 9.01 7.58 16.56
N GLN A 83 8.08 8.26 17.23
CA GLN A 83 7.92 8.20 18.69
C GLN A 83 7.23 6.92 19.18
N LYS A 84 6.90 5.98 18.28
CA LYS A 84 6.15 4.74 18.55
C LYS A 84 4.72 4.95 19.04
N ARG A 85 4.17 6.15 18.85
CA ARG A 85 2.76 6.50 19.12
C ARG A 85 1.91 6.10 17.93
N PHE A 86 1.83 4.80 17.69
CA PHE A 86 1.33 4.25 16.43
C PHE A 86 -0.16 4.51 16.18
N THR A 87 -0.99 4.42 17.22
CA THR A 87 -2.44 4.68 17.10
C THR A 87 -2.68 6.11 16.64
N GLU A 88 -2.06 7.07 17.33
CA GLU A 88 -2.17 8.50 17.01
C GLU A 88 -1.58 8.79 15.62
N ALA A 89 -0.46 8.17 15.25
CA ALA A 89 0.10 8.31 13.91
C ALA A 89 -0.88 7.88 12.82
N ILE A 90 -1.58 6.75 13.00
CA ILE A 90 -2.61 6.28 12.06
C ILE A 90 -3.78 7.27 12.00
N GLU A 91 -4.25 7.77 13.15
CA GLU A 91 -5.32 8.77 13.20
C GLU A 91 -4.94 10.04 12.42
N HIS A 92 -3.71 10.52 12.54
CA HIS A 92 -3.22 11.67 11.78
C HIS A 92 -3.11 11.39 10.27
N PHE A 93 -2.71 10.18 9.84
CA PHE A 93 -2.72 9.83 8.43
C PHE A 93 -4.13 9.65 7.86
N GLU A 94 -5.06 9.16 8.66
CA GLU A 94 -6.47 9.09 8.31
C GLU A 94 -7.08 10.49 8.19
N GLU A 95 -6.72 11.40 9.10
CA GLU A 95 -7.16 12.79 9.04
C GLU A 95 -6.56 13.51 7.83
N SER A 96 -5.28 13.31 7.52
CA SER A 96 -4.67 13.93 6.33
C SER A 96 -5.40 13.55 5.04
N ARG A 97 -5.86 12.29 4.94
CA ARG A 97 -6.68 11.81 3.82
C ARG A 97 -8.00 12.57 3.71
N LYS A 98 -8.69 12.83 4.82
CA LYS A 98 -9.92 13.63 4.82
C LYS A 98 -9.69 15.09 4.41
N GLN A 99 -8.50 15.62 4.71
CA GLN A 99 -8.09 16.99 4.42
C GLN A 99 -7.46 17.17 3.02
N GLY A 100 -7.49 16.13 2.17
CA GLY A 100 -7.09 16.22 0.77
C GLY A 100 -5.77 15.54 0.41
N ALA A 101 -5.08 14.88 1.36
CA ALA A 101 -3.95 14.03 1.00
C ALA A 101 -4.40 12.88 0.09
N SER A 102 -3.55 12.50 -0.88
CA SER A 102 -3.85 11.35 -1.73
C SER A 102 -3.94 10.06 -0.92
N ASP A 103 -4.91 9.19 -1.27
CA ASP A 103 -5.05 7.85 -0.69
C ASP A 103 -3.75 7.05 -0.74
N ARG A 104 -2.98 7.23 -1.81
CA ARG A 104 -1.66 6.63 -2.01
C ARG A 104 -0.66 7.06 -0.93
N GLU A 105 -0.56 8.35 -0.64
CA GLU A 105 0.39 8.86 0.34
C GLU A 105 0.00 8.49 1.77
N ALA A 106 -1.25 8.75 2.15
CA ALA A 106 -1.76 8.41 3.47
C ALA A 106 -1.71 6.89 3.71
N GLY A 107 -2.20 6.10 2.75
CA GLY A 107 -2.21 4.64 2.83
C GLY A 107 -0.81 4.02 2.93
N ASN A 108 0.16 4.52 2.15
CA ASN A 108 1.54 4.04 2.25
C ASN A 108 2.14 4.35 3.63
N ASN A 109 1.89 5.54 4.20
CA ASN A 109 2.36 5.88 5.54
C ASN A 109 1.69 5.02 6.63
N ILE A 110 0.39 4.75 6.53
CA ILE A 110 -0.32 3.82 7.43
C ILE A 110 0.30 2.42 7.36
N ALA A 111 0.59 1.93 6.15
CA ALA A 111 1.24 0.64 5.98
C ALA A 111 2.65 0.60 6.59
N VAL A 112 3.42 1.69 6.49
CA VAL A 112 4.72 1.81 7.18
C VAL A 112 4.54 1.74 8.70
N VAL A 113 3.52 2.38 9.28
CA VAL A 113 3.23 2.25 10.72
C VAL A 113 2.93 0.79 11.09
N LYS A 114 2.14 0.08 10.28
CA LYS A 114 1.87 -1.35 10.49
C LYS A 114 3.14 -2.20 10.43
N ILE A 115 4.06 -1.92 9.50
CA ILE A 115 5.39 -2.55 9.46
C ILE A 115 6.14 -2.28 10.77
N MET A 116 6.13 -1.05 11.29
CA MET A 116 6.78 -0.71 12.57
C MET A 116 6.14 -1.45 13.76
N GLN A 117 4.84 -1.74 13.70
CA GLN A 117 4.13 -2.56 14.67
C GLN A 117 4.36 -4.08 14.49
N SER A 118 5.16 -4.49 13.49
CA SER A 118 5.29 -5.89 13.05
C SER A 118 3.99 -6.54 12.55
N ASP A 119 2.96 -5.74 12.24
CA ASP A 119 1.76 -6.16 11.52
C ASP A 119 2.07 -6.21 10.00
N TYR A 120 2.96 -7.14 9.63
CA TYR A 120 3.42 -7.27 8.25
C TYR A 120 2.28 -7.68 7.32
N LEU A 121 1.34 -8.51 7.79
CA LEU A 121 0.20 -8.95 6.99
C LEU A 121 -0.74 -7.78 6.70
N GLY A 122 -1.13 -7.01 7.72
CA GLY A 122 -1.96 -5.82 7.50
C GLY A 122 -1.28 -4.75 6.65
N ALA A 123 0.05 -4.64 6.74
CA ALA A 123 0.80 -3.76 5.83
C ALA A 123 0.78 -4.26 4.38
N THR A 124 1.00 -5.56 4.16
CA THR A 124 0.92 -6.17 2.82
C THR A 124 -0.45 -5.97 2.21
N ASP A 125 -1.53 -6.13 2.99
CA ASP A 125 -2.90 -5.94 2.52
C ASP A 125 -3.11 -4.53 1.93
N ILE A 126 -2.72 -3.49 2.67
CA ILE A 126 -2.84 -2.09 2.21
C ILE A 126 -1.92 -1.81 1.02
N LEU A 127 -0.67 -2.23 1.09
CA LEU A 127 0.33 -1.93 0.06
C LEU A 127 0.05 -2.62 -1.26
N TYR A 128 -0.56 -3.82 -1.23
CA TYR A 128 -0.94 -4.54 -2.43
C TYR A 128 -2.06 -3.80 -3.17
N ASP A 129 -3.07 -3.30 -2.47
CA ASP A 129 -4.13 -2.48 -3.07
C ASP A 129 -3.55 -1.21 -3.72
N LEU A 130 -2.61 -0.54 -3.05
CA LEU A 130 -1.91 0.63 -3.60
C LEU A 130 -1.04 0.27 -4.81
N TYR A 131 -0.39 -0.88 -4.80
CA TYR A 131 0.43 -1.38 -5.89
C TYR A 131 -0.42 -1.67 -7.14
N LEU A 132 -1.60 -2.29 -6.98
CA LEU A 132 -2.51 -2.55 -8.10
C LEU A 132 -2.96 -1.25 -8.79
N LEU A 133 -3.13 -0.16 -8.04
CA LEU A 133 -3.50 1.14 -8.58
C LEU A 133 -2.34 1.81 -9.34
N ASN A 134 -1.10 1.67 -8.85
CA ASN A 134 0.08 2.21 -9.50
C ASN A 134 1.33 1.33 -9.28
N PRO A 135 1.57 0.35 -10.17
CA PRO A 135 2.71 -0.57 -10.03
C PRO A 135 4.09 0.09 -10.11
N ASN A 136 4.17 1.31 -10.67
CA ASN A 136 5.42 2.05 -10.85
C ASN A 136 5.83 2.87 -9.62
N ASP A 137 5.03 2.91 -8.54
CA ASP A 137 5.43 3.59 -7.30
C ASP A 137 6.48 2.76 -6.55
N GLN A 138 7.74 3.15 -6.72
CA GLN A 138 8.89 2.48 -6.10
C GLN A 138 8.80 2.44 -4.56
N ARG A 139 8.18 3.43 -3.91
CA ARG A 139 8.05 3.46 -2.44
C ARG A 139 7.07 2.40 -1.97
N VAL A 140 5.91 2.34 -2.62
CA VAL A 140 4.90 1.30 -2.36
C VAL A 140 5.47 -0.07 -2.65
N SER A 141 6.09 -0.26 -3.82
CA SER A 141 6.70 -1.54 -4.22
C SER A 141 7.78 -2.01 -3.25
N SER A 142 8.67 -1.11 -2.79
CA SER A 142 9.71 -1.45 -1.81
C SER A 142 9.13 -1.87 -0.47
N ASN A 143 8.15 -1.12 0.04
CA ASN A 143 7.46 -1.45 1.28
C ASN A 143 6.65 -2.75 1.17
N LEU A 144 6.07 -3.00 -0.01
CA LEU A 144 5.30 -4.21 -0.29
C LEU A 144 6.20 -5.44 -0.32
N ILE A 145 7.35 -5.37 -0.99
CA ILE A 145 8.36 -6.45 -0.98
C ILE A 145 8.77 -6.75 0.46
N LEU A 146 9.14 -5.72 1.23
CA LEU A 146 9.57 -5.88 2.62
C LEU A 146 8.49 -6.57 3.48
N SER A 147 7.27 -6.02 3.48
CA SER A 147 6.16 -6.57 4.26
C SER A 147 5.81 -7.99 3.83
N SER A 148 5.80 -8.27 2.53
CA SER A 148 5.51 -9.59 1.95
C SER A 148 6.53 -10.65 2.37
N VAL A 149 7.83 -10.35 2.31
CA VAL A 149 8.84 -11.33 2.75
C VAL A 149 8.74 -11.58 4.27
N LYS A 150 8.50 -10.53 5.08
CA LYS A 150 8.34 -10.67 6.54
C LYS A 150 7.05 -11.41 6.93
N SER A 151 5.98 -11.27 6.16
CA SER A 151 4.70 -11.98 6.35
C SER A 151 4.68 -13.40 5.73
N GLN A 152 5.82 -13.89 5.24
CA GLN A 152 5.95 -15.21 4.57
C GLN A 152 5.09 -15.35 3.31
N ARG A 153 5.00 -14.26 2.54
CA ARG A 153 4.31 -14.17 1.24
C ARG A 153 5.33 -13.90 0.12
N PRO A 154 6.26 -14.84 -0.13
CA PRO A 154 7.29 -14.66 -1.15
C PRO A 154 6.71 -14.59 -2.57
N ASP A 155 5.50 -15.09 -2.77
CA ASP A 155 4.75 -15.01 -4.02
C ASP A 155 4.42 -13.57 -4.40
N ILE A 156 3.91 -12.77 -3.46
CA ILE A 156 3.64 -11.34 -3.68
C ILE A 156 4.95 -10.58 -3.89
N ALA A 157 5.97 -10.86 -3.08
CA ALA A 157 7.28 -10.22 -3.25
C ALA A 157 7.88 -10.53 -4.64
N LEU A 158 7.74 -11.76 -5.13
CA LEU A 158 8.18 -12.16 -6.46
C LEU A 158 7.43 -11.43 -7.57
N GLU A 159 6.11 -11.32 -7.46
CA GLU A 159 5.26 -10.59 -8.41
C GLU A 159 5.73 -9.14 -8.56
N VAL A 160 5.93 -8.44 -7.45
CA VAL A 160 6.40 -7.04 -7.46
C VAL A 160 7.80 -6.94 -8.05
N LEU A 161 8.71 -7.86 -7.71
CA LEU A 161 10.08 -7.86 -8.25
C LEU A 161 10.10 -8.11 -9.77
N LYS A 162 9.19 -8.94 -10.29
CA LYS A 162 9.05 -9.21 -11.73
C LYS A 162 8.58 -8.02 -12.54
N HIS A 163 7.92 -7.04 -11.90
CA HIS A 163 7.47 -5.83 -12.60
C HIS A 163 8.61 -5.01 -13.17
N SER A 164 9.77 -5.00 -12.50
CA SER A 164 10.94 -4.19 -12.89
C SER A 164 12.18 -5.00 -13.26
N ASN A 165 12.16 -6.33 -13.11
CA ASN A 165 13.32 -7.20 -13.32
C ASN A 165 12.96 -8.39 -14.21
N SER A 166 13.98 -9.02 -14.82
CA SER A 166 13.76 -10.31 -15.46
C SER A 166 13.39 -11.40 -14.44
N ASP A 167 12.78 -12.48 -14.92
CA ASP A 167 12.35 -13.62 -14.09
C ASP A 167 13.49 -14.15 -13.19
N GLU A 168 14.65 -14.38 -13.79
CA GLU A 168 15.85 -14.86 -13.11
C GLU A 168 16.37 -13.85 -12.07
N GLN A 169 16.39 -12.56 -12.42
CA GLN A 169 16.82 -11.49 -11.51
C GLN A 169 15.89 -11.37 -10.31
N ALA A 170 14.57 -11.43 -10.53
CA ALA A 170 13.57 -11.37 -9.47
C ALA A 170 13.72 -12.54 -8.49
N HIS A 171 13.90 -13.77 -8.99
CA HIS A 171 14.15 -14.96 -8.16
C HIS A 171 15.45 -14.85 -7.35
N LYS A 172 16.53 -14.32 -7.96
CA LYS A 172 17.81 -14.09 -7.28
C LYS A 172 17.68 -13.05 -6.17
N GLN A 173 17.03 -11.92 -6.43
CA GLN A 173 16.79 -10.86 -5.46
C GLN A 173 15.93 -11.36 -4.28
N LEU A 174 14.83 -12.06 -4.57
CA LEU A 174 13.97 -12.67 -3.55
C LEU A 174 14.75 -13.64 -2.66
N SER A 175 15.56 -14.51 -3.27
CA SER A 175 16.38 -15.48 -2.54
C SER A 175 17.38 -14.80 -1.59
N ALA A 176 17.97 -13.68 -2.01
CA ALA A 176 18.86 -12.89 -1.17
C ALA A 176 18.11 -12.25 0.02
N LEU A 177 16.93 -11.66 -0.22
CA LEU A 177 16.08 -11.06 0.81
C LEU A 177 15.58 -12.09 1.84
N MET A 178 15.19 -13.29 1.39
CA MET A 178 14.76 -14.35 2.31
C MET A 178 15.91 -14.85 3.20
N ARG A 179 17.14 -14.91 2.65
CA ARG A 179 18.34 -15.31 3.40
C ARG A 179 18.76 -14.27 4.44
N SER A 180 18.61 -12.97 4.18
CA SER A 180 18.94 -11.94 5.17
C SER A 180 17.98 -12.00 6.36
N ILE A 181 16.68 -12.21 6.09
CA ILE A 181 15.65 -12.28 7.12
C ILE A 181 15.78 -13.54 7.99
N SER A 182 16.17 -14.68 7.42
CA SER A 182 16.39 -15.91 8.20
C SER A 182 17.58 -15.80 9.15
N LYS A 183 18.67 -15.14 8.74
CA LYS A 183 19.84 -14.87 9.60
C LYS A 183 19.52 -13.93 10.76
N SER A 184 18.65 -12.95 10.53
CA SER A 184 18.17 -12.01 11.55
C SER A 184 17.40 -12.71 12.69
N LYS A 185 16.67 -13.79 12.41
CA LYS A 185 15.92 -14.55 13.45
C LYS A 185 16.80 -15.32 14.43
N GLY A 186 18.07 -15.59 14.09
CA GLY A 186 19.01 -16.37 14.92
C GLY A 186 19.75 -15.59 16.01
N LYS A 187 19.64 -14.25 16.05
CA LYS A 187 20.24 -13.40 17.09
C LYS A 187 19.14 -12.61 17.80
N LYS A 188 18.76 -13.02 19.02
CA LYS A 188 17.98 -12.16 19.93
C LYS A 188 18.88 -11.66 21.06
N ALA A 189 18.66 -10.38 21.40
CA ALA A 189 19.25 -9.56 22.47
C ALA A 189 20.48 -8.72 22.08
N VAL A 190 20.23 -7.48 21.65
CA VAL A 190 20.68 -6.22 22.31
C VAL A 190 20.03 -5.04 21.56
N THR A 191 19.51 -4.11 22.35
CA THR A 191 18.82 -2.87 21.98
C THR A 191 19.75 -1.86 21.30
N GLN A 192 19.14 -0.91 20.58
CA GLN A 192 19.67 0.34 20.03
C GLN A 192 20.24 0.35 18.60
N SER A 193 19.68 1.29 17.83
CA SER A 193 20.05 1.81 16.51
C SER A 193 20.16 0.82 15.34
N THR A 194 19.04 0.50 14.69
CA THR A 194 18.95 0.25 13.24
C THR A 194 17.48 0.04 12.84
N ILE A 195 16.72 1.15 12.81
CA ILE A 195 15.72 1.33 11.75
C ILE A 195 16.38 2.29 10.76
N GLU A 196 17.56 1.90 10.29
CA GLU A 196 18.00 2.33 8.97
C GLU A 196 17.24 1.42 8.03
N MET A 197 16.32 2.05 7.31
CA MET A 197 15.53 1.40 6.28
C MET A 197 16.46 0.54 5.42
N GLU A 198 16.08 -0.74 5.24
CA GLU A 198 16.49 -1.60 4.13
C GLU A 198 16.06 -0.99 2.77
N GLN A 199 16.26 0.32 2.57
CA GLN A 199 16.18 1.06 1.32
C GLN A 199 17.53 1.12 0.62
N GLN A 200 18.64 0.81 1.30
CA GLN A 200 19.96 0.75 0.66
C GLN A 200 20.20 -0.51 -0.19
N LEU A 201 19.37 -1.56 -0.09
CA LEU A 201 19.53 -2.75 -0.94
C LEU A 201 18.73 -2.74 -2.26
N ILE A 202 17.85 -1.75 -2.47
CA ILE A 202 17.06 -1.65 -3.71
C ILE A 202 17.35 -0.35 -4.49
N GLY A 203 17.94 0.66 -3.85
CA GLY A 203 18.37 1.91 -4.50
C GLY A 203 19.86 1.97 -4.79
N SER A 204 20.38 1.20 -5.76
CA SER A 204 21.72 1.46 -6.31
C SER A 204 21.97 0.74 -7.64
N GLN A 205 21.24 1.15 -8.68
CA GLN A 205 21.79 1.23 -10.05
C GLN A 205 21.05 2.35 -10.81
N VAL A 206 21.48 3.60 -10.61
CA VAL A 206 21.23 4.64 -11.61
C VAL A 206 22.59 5.17 -12.02
N ASN A 207 22.97 4.82 -13.24
CA ASN A 207 24.13 5.35 -13.92
C ASN A 207 24.08 6.88 -13.95
N SER A 208 25.18 7.48 -13.54
CA SER A 208 25.57 8.85 -13.82
C SER A 208 25.54 9.12 -15.33
N GLY A 209 24.60 9.94 -15.77
CA GLY A 209 24.54 10.51 -17.11
C GLY A 209 23.93 11.90 -17.02
N GLY A 210 24.71 12.93 -17.39
CA GLY A 210 24.35 14.34 -17.23
C GLY A 210 23.08 14.74 -17.98
N PHE A 211 22.27 15.58 -17.34
CA PHE A 211 21.14 16.25 -17.99
C PHE A 211 21.60 17.57 -18.60
N VAL A 212 21.53 17.64 -19.92
CA VAL A 212 21.47 18.88 -20.70
C VAL A 212 19.98 19.15 -20.96
N ALA A 213 19.44 20.28 -20.50
CA ALA A 213 18.12 20.76 -20.91
C ALA A 213 18.18 21.23 -22.38
N PRO A 214 17.12 21.09 -23.20
CA PRO A 214 16.12 22.18 -23.21
C PRO A 214 14.67 21.87 -23.67
N THR A 215 13.78 22.72 -23.15
CA THR A 215 12.61 23.41 -23.76
C THR A 215 11.45 22.66 -24.43
N SER A 216 10.28 22.85 -23.80
CA SER A 216 8.99 23.30 -24.38
C SER A 216 8.61 22.90 -25.81
N ARG A 217 7.57 22.07 -25.92
CA ARG A 217 6.44 22.31 -26.84
C ARG A 217 5.20 21.54 -26.38
N VAL A 218 4.21 22.31 -25.94
CA VAL A 218 2.83 21.89 -25.70
C VAL A 218 2.21 21.53 -27.05
N SER A 219 1.46 20.43 -27.11
CA SER A 219 0.47 20.20 -28.16
C SER A 219 -0.79 19.66 -27.51
N LYS A 220 -1.86 20.44 -27.68
CA LYS A 220 -3.24 20.20 -27.26
C LYS A 220 -3.77 18.93 -27.92
N LEU A 221 -4.60 18.17 -27.20
CA LEU A 221 -5.57 17.28 -27.81
C LEU A 221 -6.89 17.34 -27.04
N ASP A 222 -7.95 17.19 -27.81
CA ASP A 222 -9.25 17.82 -27.65
C ASP A 222 -10.15 17.26 -26.54
N THR A 223 -10.93 18.19 -26.01
CA THR A 223 -12.03 18.00 -25.08
C THR A 223 -13.30 17.73 -25.88
N THR A 224 -13.67 16.47 -26.06
CA THR A 224 -15.05 16.02 -26.29
C THR A 224 -15.16 14.52 -26.11
N ALA A 225 -15.57 14.08 -24.92
CA ALA A 225 -16.29 12.81 -24.74
C ALA A 225 -17.12 12.92 -23.47
N GLU A 226 -18.44 12.96 -23.66
CA GLU A 226 -19.44 13.09 -22.62
C GLU A 226 -19.35 11.96 -21.59
N PHE A 227 -19.35 12.37 -20.33
CA PHE A 227 -19.35 11.51 -19.16
C PHE A 227 -20.70 10.79 -19.04
N GLN A 228 -20.80 9.58 -19.59
CA GLN A 228 -21.91 8.68 -19.27
C GLN A 228 -21.58 7.93 -17.97
N ALA A 229 -22.17 8.40 -16.88
CA ALA A 229 -22.20 7.70 -15.61
C ALA A 229 -22.94 6.36 -15.78
N SER A 230 -22.19 5.26 -15.83
CA SER A 230 -22.77 3.91 -15.76
C SER A 230 -23.26 3.65 -14.33
N ARG A 231 -24.54 3.94 -14.10
CA ARG A 231 -25.32 3.36 -13.00
C ARG A 231 -25.44 1.86 -13.25
N HIS A 232 -24.52 1.07 -12.72
CA HIS A 232 -24.76 -0.34 -12.45
C HIS A 232 -24.74 -0.54 -10.95
N SER A 233 -25.92 -0.38 -10.36
CA SER A 233 -26.25 -0.91 -9.05
C SER A 233 -26.10 -2.43 -9.10
N VAL A 234 -25.02 -2.96 -8.53
CA VAL A 234 -24.84 -4.40 -8.37
C VAL A 234 -25.68 -4.85 -7.18
N ASP A 235 -26.91 -5.25 -7.51
CA ASP A 235 -27.79 -6.01 -6.64
C ASP A 235 -27.15 -7.38 -6.36
N GLY A 236 -26.91 -7.74 -5.09
CA GLY A 236 -26.32 -9.06 -4.76
C GLY A 236 -25.58 -9.23 -3.43
N SER A 237 -25.39 -8.18 -2.61
CA SER A 237 -24.91 -8.37 -1.23
C SER A 237 -26.05 -8.82 -0.33
N VAL A 238 -26.34 -10.12 -0.29
CA VAL A 238 -27.34 -10.68 0.62
C VAL A 238 -26.71 -10.86 2.01
N LEU A 239 -26.81 -9.83 2.84
CA LEU A 239 -26.57 -9.95 4.28
C LEU A 239 -27.82 -10.58 4.91
N ASP A 240 -27.70 -11.83 5.40
CA ASP A 240 -28.72 -12.44 6.26
C ASP A 240 -28.18 -12.58 7.70
N PRO A 241 -28.48 -11.62 8.58
CA PRO A 241 -28.06 -11.66 9.99
C PRO A 241 -28.59 -12.88 10.75
N ARG A 242 -29.62 -13.58 10.24
CA ARG A 242 -30.20 -14.76 10.90
C ARG A 242 -29.36 -16.02 10.73
N LYS A 243 -28.43 -16.06 9.75
CA LYS A 243 -27.51 -17.19 9.50
C LYS A 243 -26.24 -17.20 10.38
N LEU A 244 -26.07 -16.21 11.25
CA LEU A 244 -24.92 -16.11 12.17
C LEU A 244 -25.11 -16.88 13.51
N LYS A 245 -26.21 -17.62 13.68
CA LYS A 245 -26.52 -18.34 14.93
C LYS A 245 -25.92 -19.77 14.98
N PRO A 246 -25.57 -20.29 16.17
CA PRO A 246 -25.23 -21.71 16.34
C PRO A 246 -26.44 -22.56 15.97
N GLY A 247 -26.33 -23.39 14.91
CA GLY A 247 -27.43 -24.20 14.37
C GLY A 247 -27.81 -23.90 12.91
N ALA A 248 -27.11 -22.99 12.22
CA ALA A 248 -27.27 -22.79 10.78
C ALA A 248 -26.92 -24.08 10.01
N LYS A 249 -27.79 -24.47 9.06
CA LYS A 249 -27.56 -25.63 8.18
C LYS A 249 -26.26 -25.42 7.39
N PRO A 250 -25.43 -26.46 7.23
CA PRO A 250 -24.16 -26.31 6.56
C PRO A 250 -24.36 -25.93 5.09
N ILE A 251 -23.55 -25.00 4.60
CA ILE A 251 -23.53 -24.61 3.19
C ILE A 251 -22.16 -24.96 2.62
N TYR A 252 -22.14 -25.92 1.70
CA TYR A 252 -20.97 -26.38 0.99
C TYR A 252 -20.92 -25.75 -0.40
N ARG A 253 -19.74 -25.30 -0.81
CA ARG A 253 -19.47 -24.80 -2.16
C ARG A 253 -18.16 -25.35 -2.66
N VAL A 254 -17.97 -25.38 -3.97
CA VAL A 254 -16.70 -25.83 -4.56
C VAL A 254 -15.85 -24.62 -4.90
N GLN A 255 -14.73 -24.45 -4.21
CA GLN A 255 -13.76 -23.41 -4.54
C GLN A 255 -12.97 -23.85 -5.77
N VAL A 256 -13.02 -23.04 -6.82
CA VAL A 256 -12.38 -23.33 -8.12
C VAL A 256 -11.16 -22.45 -8.38
N LEU A 257 -11.09 -21.28 -7.76
CA LEU A 257 -9.97 -20.36 -7.92
C LEU A 257 -9.77 -19.53 -6.66
N ALA A 258 -8.51 -19.25 -6.35
CA ALA A 258 -8.14 -18.18 -5.43
C ALA A 258 -7.08 -17.33 -6.13
N THR A 259 -7.33 -16.03 -6.25
CA THR A 259 -6.43 -15.08 -6.89
C THR A 259 -6.38 -13.79 -6.08
N TYR A 260 -5.35 -12.99 -6.27
CA TYR A 260 -5.22 -11.67 -5.66
C TYR A 260 -5.91 -10.57 -6.47
N THR A 261 -6.09 -10.81 -7.76
CA THR A 261 -6.78 -9.89 -8.69
C THR A 261 -8.21 -10.34 -8.94
N ALA A 262 -9.06 -9.44 -9.42
CA ALA A 262 -10.39 -9.86 -9.88
C ALA A 262 -10.24 -10.73 -11.14
N ILE A 263 -11.02 -11.81 -11.24
CA ILE A 263 -11.04 -12.58 -12.49
C ILE A 263 -11.59 -11.74 -13.64
N PRO A 264 -11.08 -11.93 -14.88
CA PRO A 264 -11.64 -11.30 -16.07
C PRO A 264 -13.11 -11.65 -16.25
N SER A 265 -13.89 -10.72 -16.82
CA SER A 265 -15.33 -10.90 -17.07
C SER A 265 -15.63 -12.13 -17.92
N ASP A 266 -14.79 -12.45 -18.90
CA ASP A 266 -14.98 -13.63 -19.76
C ASP A 266 -14.87 -14.93 -18.97
N PHE A 267 -13.92 -15.00 -18.02
CA PHE A 267 -13.76 -16.16 -17.15
C PHE A 267 -14.91 -16.26 -16.13
N LEU A 268 -15.37 -15.12 -15.59
CA LEU A 268 -16.56 -15.09 -14.74
C LEU A 268 -17.81 -15.58 -15.50
N ASN A 269 -17.99 -15.13 -16.74
CA ASN A 269 -19.10 -15.55 -17.60
C ASN A 269 -19.01 -17.03 -17.97
N TYR A 270 -17.80 -17.53 -18.25
CA TYR A 270 -17.55 -18.96 -18.43
C TYR A 270 -17.99 -19.76 -17.19
N LEU A 271 -17.59 -19.33 -15.99
CA LEU A 271 -17.99 -20.00 -14.75
C LEU A 271 -19.52 -19.97 -14.57
N LYS A 272 -20.16 -18.84 -14.88
CA LYS A 272 -21.62 -18.72 -14.79
C LYS A 272 -22.37 -19.61 -15.77
N ALA A 273 -21.92 -19.63 -17.02
CA ALA A 273 -22.58 -20.38 -18.09
C ALA A 273 -22.47 -21.90 -17.88
N ASN A 274 -21.33 -22.37 -17.38
CA ASN A 274 -21.07 -23.81 -17.24
C ASN A 274 -21.44 -24.37 -15.86
N TYR A 275 -21.38 -23.55 -14.80
CA TYR A 275 -21.52 -24.02 -13.42
C TYR A 275 -22.54 -23.23 -12.59
N GLY A 276 -23.25 -22.29 -13.20
CA GLY A 276 -24.36 -21.56 -12.59
C GLY A 276 -23.91 -20.41 -11.67
N SER A 277 -24.25 -20.47 -10.39
CA SER A 277 -23.98 -19.35 -9.49
C SER A 277 -22.52 -19.29 -9.08
N VAL A 278 -21.90 -18.12 -9.22
CA VAL A 278 -20.53 -17.85 -8.79
C VAL A 278 -20.56 -16.98 -7.54
N TYR A 279 -19.73 -17.33 -6.57
CA TYR A 279 -19.61 -16.65 -5.29
C TYR A 279 -18.18 -16.18 -5.09
N SER A 280 -18.01 -14.93 -4.68
CA SER A 280 -16.71 -14.37 -4.30
C SER A 280 -16.61 -14.19 -2.80
N TYR A 281 -15.48 -14.59 -2.25
CA TYR A 281 -15.12 -14.41 -0.86
C TYR A 281 -13.77 -13.70 -0.78
N THR A 282 -13.75 -12.59 -0.04
CA THR A 282 -12.50 -11.91 0.31
C THR A 282 -12.00 -12.42 1.65
N HIS A 283 -10.82 -13.02 1.68
CA HIS A 283 -10.15 -13.44 2.92
C HIS A 283 -8.70 -12.97 2.92
N GLY A 284 -8.44 -11.86 3.62
CA GLY A 284 -7.22 -11.08 3.40
C GLY A 284 -7.16 -10.63 1.94
N LEU A 285 -5.99 -10.78 1.31
CA LEU A 285 -5.76 -10.49 -0.11
C LEU A 285 -6.42 -11.46 -1.10
N TRP A 286 -6.88 -12.62 -0.64
CA TRP A 286 -7.40 -13.64 -1.55
C TRP A 286 -8.85 -13.37 -1.93
N LYS A 287 -9.09 -13.18 -3.23
CA LYS A 287 -10.39 -13.29 -3.87
C LYS A 287 -10.61 -14.75 -4.25
N ARG A 288 -11.42 -15.43 -3.46
CA ARG A 288 -11.77 -16.84 -3.66
C ARG A 288 -13.08 -16.93 -4.41
N TYR A 289 -13.07 -17.66 -5.52
CA TYR A 289 -14.22 -17.88 -6.37
C TYR A 289 -14.71 -19.30 -6.18
N CYS A 290 -15.97 -19.43 -5.82
CA CYS A 290 -16.65 -20.69 -5.59
C CYS A 290 -17.85 -20.81 -6.50
N ILE A 291 -18.18 -22.05 -6.88
CA ILE A 291 -19.34 -22.40 -7.69
C ILE A 291 -20.20 -23.42 -6.93
N GLY A 292 -21.48 -23.44 -7.30
CA GLY A 292 -22.47 -24.31 -6.67
C GLY A 292 -22.88 -23.86 -5.26
N ASP A 293 -24.00 -24.37 -4.79
CA ASP A 293 -24.56 -24.09 -3.46
C ASP A 293 -25.27 -25.36 -2.97
N PHE A 294 -24.65 -26.07 -2.03
CA PHE A 294 -25.10 -27.40 -1.59
C PHE A 294 -25.35 -27.40 -0.08
N ASN A 295 -26.40 -28.08 0.35
CA ASN A 295 -26.70 -28.26 1.78
C ASN A 295 -26.13 -29.58 2.33
N ASP A 296 -25.56 -30.40 1.46
CA ASP A 296 -24.99 -31.70 1.76
C ASP A 296 -23.57 -31.84 1.19
N LEU A 297 -22.70 -32.51 1.95
CA LEU A 297 -21.29 -32.66 1.59
C LEU A 297 -21.10 -33.66 0.45
N ASP A 298 -21.90 -34.72 0.38
CA ASP A 298 -21.78 -35.75 -0.64
C ASP A 298 -22.32 -35.24 -1.98
N GLU A 299 -23.37 -34.42 -1.97
CA GLU A 299 -23.80 -33.65 -3.15
C GLU A 299 -22.68 -32.74 -3.69
N ALA A 300 -22.02 -31.99 -2.80
CA ALA A 300 -20.92 -31.10 -3.20
C ALA A 300 -19.71 -31.88 -3.76
N LYS A 301 -19.42 -33.08 -3.23
CA LYS A 301 -18.36 -33.96 -3.76
C LYS A 301 -18.77 -34.59 -5.10
N ALA A 302 -20.03 -35.00 -5.25
CA ALA A 302 -20.54 -35.51 -6.52
C ALA A 302 -20.45 -34.43 -7.61
N PHE A 303 -20.79 -33.19 -7.27
CA PHE A 303 -20.60 -32.04 -8.15
C PHE A 303 -19.12 -31.79 -8.46
N LEU A 304 -18.23 -31.84 -7.46
CA LEU A 304 -16.78 -31.74 -7.67
C LEU A 304 -16.23 -32.81 -8.62
N ASN A 305 -16.77 -34.03 -8.58
CA ASN A 305 -16.36 -35.11 -9.50
C ASN A 305 -16.89 -34.91 -10.93
N SER A 306 -17.92 -34.08 -11.09
CA SER A 306 -18.51 -33.76 -12.40
C SER A 306 -17.83 -32.59 -13.11
N ILE A 307 -17.01 -31.81 -12.40
CA ILE A 307 -16.30 -30.66 -12.97
C ILE A 307 -14.88 -31.02 -13.39
N ASP A 308 -14.45 -30.51 -14.55
CA ASP A 308 -13.08 -30.67 -15.04
C ASP A 308 -12.21 -29.45 -14.65
N ILE A 309 -12.18 -29.12 -13.36
CA ILE A 309 -11.36 -28.03 -12.83
C ILE A 309 -10.34 -28.61 -11.86
N LYS A 310 -9.08 -28.70 -12.34
CA LYS A 310 -7.97 -29.21 -11.54
C LYS A 310 -7.74 -28.36 -10.29
N GLY A 311 -7.61 -29.03 -9.15
CA GLY A 311 -7.35 -28.38 -7.86
C GLY A 311 -8.58 -27.75 -7.21
N ALA A 312 -9.78 -27.96 -7.75
CA ALA A 312 -11.02 -27.59 -7.06
C ALA A 312 -11.25 -28.47 -5.83
N PHE A 313 -11.85 -27.90 -4.79
CA PHE A 313 -12.17 -28.62 -3.55
C PHE A 313 -13.42 -28.07 -2.87
N VAL A 314 -14.09 -28.92 -2.08
CA VAL A 314 -15.28 -28.53 -1.33
C VAL A 314 -14.88 -27.73 -0.09
N VAL A 315 -15.61 -26.64 0.18
CA VAL A 315 -15.40 -25.75 1.31
C VAL A 315 -16.71 -25.51 2.07
N ASP A 316 -16.64 -25.56 3.39
CA ASP A 316 -17.72 -25.16 4.29
C ASP A 316 -17.71 -23.63 4.46
N TYR A 317 -18.81 -23.00 4.03
CA TYR A 317 -19.00 -21.56 4.09
C TYR A 317 -20.17 -21.14 4.99
N THR A 318 -20.64 -22.02 5.87
CA THR A 318 -21.78 -21.83 6.78
C THR A 318 -21.72 -20.55 7.61
N LYS A 319 -20.52 -20.01 7.88
CA LYS A 319 -20.30 -18.85 8.76
C LYS A 319 -19.62 -17.64 8.11
N LYS A 320 -19.48 -17.59 6.78
CA LYS A 320 -18.67 -16.55 6.11
C LYS A 320 -19.48 -15.64 5.21
N ARG A 321 -19.10 -14.35 5.21
CA ARG A 321 -19.63 -13.33 4.28
C ARG A 321 -19.19 -13.65 2.86
N TYR A 322 -20.12 -13.54 1.91
CA TYR A 322 -19.87 -13.75 0.49
C TYR A 322 -20.60 -12.71 -0.35
N VAL A 323 -20.11 -12.49 -1.56
CA VAL A 323 -20.80 -11.75 -2.61
C VAL A 323 -21.19 -12.74 -3.69
N ARG A 324 -22.47 -12.79 -4.07
CA ARG A 324 -22.90 -13.54 -5.25
C ARG A 324 -22.63 -12.66 -6.47
N LEU A 325 -21.83 -13.16 -7.41
CA LEU A 325 -21.39 -12.40 -8.57
C LEU A 325 -22.27 -12.62 -9.79
#